data_AF-A0A7S2XER9-F1
#
_entry.id   AF-A0A7S2XER9-F1
#
_cell.length_a   1.000
_cell.length_b   1.000
_cell.length_c   1.000
_cell.angle_alpha   90.00
_cell.angle_beta   90.00
_cell.angle_gamma   90.00
#
_symmetry.space_group_name_H-M   'P 1'
#
loop_
_entity.id
_entity.type
_entity.pdbx_description
1 polymer ?
#
loop_
_entity_poly.entity_id
_entity_poly.type
_entity_poly.pdbx_seq_one_letter_code
_entity_poly.pdbx_strand_id
1 'polypeptide(L)'
;QAHIQKKHIVIDDFIRNFLSKLGMKNTLDTFETEWYQMKQQGKFREEDVGKVPDIYVRNAEMDEQVKHLRKQLEAVKEIANKAKNTWGKFRKQRDYHRMHHRRVEQEKDRLIQDIKRLKNDIAAFEPALAAMKKKYE
;
A
#
# COMPACT_ATOMS: atom_id res chain seq x y z
N GLN A 1 8.85 36.76 -9.95
CA GLN A 1 7.50 36.28 -10.34
C GLN A 1 7.61 35.76 -11.76
N ALA A 2 7.56 34.44 -11.96
CA ALA A 2 7.64 33.85 -13.30
C ALA A 2 6.31 34.09 -14.01
N HIS A 3 6.33 34.83 -15.11
CA HIS A 3 5.17 35.06 -15.95
C HIS A 3 4.84 33.73 -16.65
N ILE A 4 3.88 32.98 -16.11
CA ILE A 4 3.37 31.77 -16.76
C ILE A 4 2.63 32.25 -18.01
N GLN A 5 3.32 32.27 -19.15
CA GLN A 5 2.66 32.43 -20.44
C GLN A 5 1.71 31.24 -20.61
N LYS A 6 0.40 31.49 -20.49
CA LYS A 6 -0.62 30.51 -20.86
C LYS A 6 -0.37 30.14 -22.32
N LYS A 7 0.11 28.92 -22.58
CA LYS A 7 0.25 28.38 -23.92
C LYS A 7 -1.15 28.31 -24.51
N HIS A 8 -1.48 29.25 -25.41
CA HIS A 8 -2.79 29.29 -26.04
C HIS A 8 -2.92 28.07 -26.96
N ILE A 9 -3.79 27.14 -26.57
CA ILE A 9 -4.14 25.99 -27.40
C ILE A 9 -5.14 26.49 -28.45
N VAL A 10 -4.79 26.28 -29.71
CA VAL A 10 -5.62 26.60 -30.87
C VAL A 10 -6.64 25.47 -31.07
N ILE A 11 -7.81 25.77 -31.64
CA ILE A 11 -8.92 24.80 -31.78
C ILE A 11 -8.49 23.51 -32.50
N ASP A 12 -7.64 23.60 -33.53
CA ASP A 12 -7.18 22.43 -34.27
C ASP A 12 -6.32 21.49 -33.40
N ASP A 13 -5.40 22.04 -32.62
CA ASP A 13 -4.59 21.30 -31.65
C ASP A 13 -5.47 20.62 -30.59
N PHE A 14 -6.54 21.28 -30.14
CA PHE A 14 -7.50 20.68 -29.21
C PHE A 14 -8.25 19.50 -29.82
N ILE A 15 -8.76 19.64 -31.06
CA ILE A 15 -9.49 18.58 -31.75
C ILE A 15 -8.56 17.38 -31.99
N ARG A 16 -7.33 17.61 -32.46
CA ARG A 16 -6.33 16.54 -32.63
C ARG A 16 -6.05 15.79 -31.33
N ASN A 17 -5.81 16.53 -30.25
CA ASN A 17 -5.56 15.96 -28.93
C ASN A 17 -6.78 15.19 -28.39
N PHE A 18 -7.99 15.72 -28.60
CA PHE A 18 -9.24 15.09 -28.19
C PHE A 18 -9.46 13.75 -28.91
N LEU A 19 -9.39 13.74 -30.25
CA LEU A 19 -9.57 12.54 -31.06
C LEU A 19 -8.47 11.50 -30.77
N SER A 20 -7.23 11.95 -30.59
CA SER A 20 -6.11 11.08 -30.21
C SER A 20 -6.32 10.44 -28.83
N LYS A 21 -6.75 11.23 -27.84
CA LYS A 21 -7.01 10.75 -26.47
C LYS A 21 -8.15 9.73 -26.41
N LEU A 22 -9.14 9.84 -27.29
CA LEU A 22 -10.25 8.89 -27.42
C LEU A 22 -9.94 7.71 -28.36
N GLY A 23 -8.77 7.69 -29.00
CA GLY A 23 -8.38 6.61 -29.91
C GLY A 23 -9.12 6.61 -31.26
N MET A 24 -9.73 7.74 -31.64
CA MET A 24 -10.53 7.89 -32.86
C MET A 24 -9.63 8.12 -34.09
N LYS A 25 -8.74 7.17 -34.39
CA LYS A 25 -7.66 7.32 -35.38
C LYS A 25 -8.17 7.61 -36.80
N ASN A 26 -9.21 6.93 -37.25
CA ASN A 26 -9.76 7.14 -38.59
C ASN A 26 -10.42 8.52 -38.71
N THR A 27 -11.15 8.95 -37.68
CA THR A 27 -11.76 10.29 -37.63
C THR A 27 -10.71 11.39 -37.58
N LEU A 28 -9.62 11.17 -36.84
CA LEU A 28 -8.48 12.07 -36.81
C LEU A 28 -7.87 12.22 -38.20
N ASP A 29 -7.58 11.11 -38.88
CA ASP A 29 -6.98 11.12 -40.22
C ASP A 29 -7.84 11.87 -41.26
N THR A 30 -9.16 11.61 -41.25
CA THR A 30 -10.11 12.35 -42.08
C THR A 30 -10.14 13.84 -41.74
N PHE A 31 -10.22 14.18 -40.45
CA PHE A 31 -10.21 15.57 -39.98
C PHE A 31 -8.93 16.29 -40.41
N GLU A 32 -7.75 15.68 -40.24
CA GLU A 32 -6.48 16.29 -40.62
C GLU A 32 -6.41 16.53 -42.12
N THR A 33 -6.85 15.56 -42.92
CA THR A 33 -6.87 15.67 -44.38
C THR A 33 -7.77 16.82 -44.84
N GLU A 34 -9.00 16.89 -44.33
CA GLU A 34 -9.95 17.96 -44.66
C GLU A 34 -9.42 19.33 -44.20
N TRP A 35 -8.87 19.39 -42.98
CA TRP A 35 -8.33 20.61 -42.40
C TRP A 35 -7.17 21.18 -43.22
N TYR A 36 -6.23 20.33 -43.64
CA TYR A 36 -5.10 20.76 -44.49
C TYR A 36 -5.57 21.19 -45.88
N GLN A 37 -6.51 20.48 -46.50
CA GLN A 37 -7.06 20.86 -47.80
C GLN A 37 -7.75 22.22 -47.75
N MET A 38 -8.56 22.47 -46.72
CA MET A 38 -9.25 23.74 -46.56
C MET A 38 -8.29 24.89 -46.24
N LYS A 39 -7.20 24.64 -45.48
CA LYS A 39 -6.11 25.61 -45.27
C LYS A 39 -5.40 25.96 -46.58
N GLN A 40 -5.07 24.98 -47.41
CA GLN A 40 -4.42 25.21 -48.72
C GLN A 40 -5.32 25.95 -49.71
N GLN A 41 -6.63 25.70 -49.68
CA GLN A 41 -7.62 26.39 -50.50
C GLN A 41 -7.94 27.81 -49.99
N GLY A 42 -7.34 28.25 -48.87
CA GLY A 42 -7.57 29.58 -48.29
C GLY A 42 -9.00 29.79 -47.80
N LYS A 43 -9.74 28.71 -47.50
CA LYS A 43 -11.17 28.76 -47.12
C LYS A 43 -11.41 29.39 -45.74
N PHE A 44 -10.35 29.57 -44.96
CA PHE A 44 -10.36 30.29 -43.69
C PHE A 44 -8.96 30.85 -43.39
N ARG A 45 -8.92 32.02 -42.76
CA ARG A 45 -7.71 32.70 -42.28
C ARG A 45 -7.33 32.12 -40.91
N GLU A 46 -6.08 32.27 -40.48
CA GLU A 46 -5.66 31.86 -39.13
C GLU A 46 -6.45 32.56 -38.01
N GLU A 47 -7.05 33.71 -38.32
CA GLU A 47 -7.96 34.46 -37.44
C GLU A 47 -9.33 33.79 -37.24
N ASP A 48 -9.78 32.99 -38.23
CA ASP A 48 -11.05 32.26 -38.17
C ASP A 48 -10.96 31.03 -37.26
N VAL A 49 -9.74 30.55 -36.99
CA VAL A 49 -9.46 29.47 -36.05
C VAL A 49 -9.39 30.08 -34.65
N GLY A 50 -10.56 30.19 -34.01
CA GLY A 50 -10.70 30.76 -32.68
C GLY A 50 -9.82 30.08 -31.60
N LYS A 51 -9.74 30.73 -30.43
CA LYS A 51 -9.08 30.17 -29.25
C LYS A 51 -10.00 29.18 -28.54
N VAL A 52 -9.43 28.09 -28.02
CA VAL A 52 -10.18 27.16 -27.17
C VAL A 52 -10.55 27.87 -25.87
N PRO A 53 -11.82 27.82 -25.41
CA PRO A 53 -12.22 28.42 -24.15
C PRO A 53 -11.42 27.86 -22.95
N ASP A 54 -10.98 28.75 -22.06
CA ASP A 54 -10.13 28.44 -20.89
C ASP A 54 -10.71 27.34 -19.98
N ILE A 55 -12.04 27.17 -19.98
CA ILE A 55 -12.76 26.14 -19.21
C ILE A 55 -12.36 24.72 -19.66
N TYR A 56 -12.16 24.47 -20.95
CA TYR A 56 -11.79 23.12 -21.44
C TYR A 56 -10.38 22.73 -21.03
N VAL A 57 -9.45 23.70 -21.06
CA VAL A 57 -8.08 23.51 -20.57
C VAL A 57 -8.11 23.18 -19.09
N ARG A 58 -8.87 23.96 -18.31
CA ARG A 58 -9.02 23.74 -16.88
C ARG A 58 -9.67 22.39 -16.54
N ASN A 59 -10.68 21.97 -17.29
CA ASN A 59 -11.29 20.64 -17.12
C ASN A 59 -10.30 19.51 -17.43
N ALA A 60 -9.48 19.65 -18.48
CA ALA A 60 -8.46 18.67 -18.80
C ALA A 60 -7.39 18.56 -17.70
N GLU A 61 -6.93 19.70 -17.17
CA GLU A 61 -5.99 19.75 -16.03
C GLU A 61 -6.60 19.09 -14.78
N MET A 62 -7.86 19.39 -14.45
CA MET A 62 -8.56 18.79 -13.32
C MET A 62 -8.71 17.27 -13.49
N ASP A 63 -9.05 16.79 -14.69
CA ASP A 63 -9.12 15.36 -14.99
C ASP A 63 -7.78 14.65 -14.79
N GLU A 64 -6.68 15.28 -15.21
CA GLU A 64 -5.33 14.76 -15.03
C GLU A 64 -4.97 14.69 -13.54
N GLN A 65 -5.28 15.74 -12.76
CA GLN A 65 -5.09 15.74 -11.32
C GLN A 65 -5.90 14.65 -10.63
N VAL A 66 -7.17 14.46 -11.01
CA VAL A 66 -8.01 13.39 -10.46
C VAL A 66 -7.42 12.01 -10.76
N LYS A 67 -6.94 11.77 -11.99
CA LYS A 67 -6.28 10.51 -12.34
C LYS A 67 -5.00 10.29 -11.55
N HIS A 68 -4.19 11.34 -11.38
CA HIS A 68 -2.97 11.29 -10.60
C HIS A 68 -3.25 10.94 -9.13
N LEU A 69 -4.18 11.65 -8.51
CA LEU A 69 -4.59 11.44 -7.11
C LEU A 69 -5.18 10.05 -6.90
N ARG A 70 -5.97 9.53 -7.84
CA ARG A 70 -6.48 8.15 -7.77
C ARG A 70 -5.35 7.13 -7.78
N LYS A 71 -4.35 7.31 -8.63
CA LYS A 71 -3.17 6.42 -8.70
C LYS A 71 -2.38 6.46 -7.39
N GLN A 72 -2.16 7.66 -6.84
CA GLN A 72 -1.48 7.81 -5.55
C GLN A 72 -2.28 7.16 -4.41
N LEU A 73 -3.60 7.35 -4.39
CA LEU A 73 -4.48 6.75 -3.39
C LEU A 73 -4.40 5.21 -3.41
N GLU A 74 -4.44 4.58 -4.58
CA GLU A 74 -4.30 3.13 -4.67
C GLU A 74 -2.92 2.63 -4.22
N ALA A 75 -1.84 3.33 -4.59
CA ALA A 75 -0.51 2.99 -4.11
C ALA A 75 -0.41 3.07 -2.57
N VAL A 76 -0.96 4.13 -1.96
CA VAL A 76 -0.98 4.29 -0.50
C VAL A 76 -1.83 3.22 0.17
N LYS A 77 -3.00 2.88 -0.39
CA LYS A 77 -3.85 1.79 0.13
C LYS A 77 -3.13 0.45 0.12
N GLU A 78 -2.38 0.12 -0.94
CA GLU A 78 -1.60 -1.11 -0.99
C GLU A 78 -0.54 -1.16 0.11
N ILE A 79 0.19 -0.08 0.32
CA ILE A 79 1.20 0.03 1.39
C ILE A 79 0.54 -0.14 2.77
N ALA A 80 -0.56 0.57 3.00
CA ALA A 80 -1.30 0.48 4.26
C ALA A 80 -1.82 -0.95 4.52
N ASN A 81 -2.33 -1.62 3.51
CA ASN A 81 -2.79 -3.01 3.61
C ASN A 81 -1.64 -3.98 3.92
N LYS A 82 -0.49 -3.82 3.25
CA LYS A 82 0.73 -4.59 3.55
C LYS A 82 1.18 -4.38 5.00
N ALA A 83 1.22 -3.13 5.47
CA ALA A 83 1.59 -2.80 6.84
C ALA A 83 0.62 -3.41 7.86
N LYS A 84 -0.70 -3.30 7.62
CA LYS A 84 -1.74 -3.89 8.47
C LYS A 84 -1.59 -5.42 8.58
N ASN A 85 -1.33 -6.09 7.46
CA ASN A 85 -1.14 -7.54 7.44
C ASN A 85 0.12 -7.96 8.21
N THR A 86 1.23 -7.26 8.01
CA THR A 86 2.49 -7.52 8.73
C THR A 86 2.33 -7.28 10.23
N TRP A 87 1.67 -6.19 10.63
CA TRP A 87 1.33 -5.95 12.02
C TRP A 87 0.48 -7.06 12.63
N GLY A 88 -0.51 -7.56 11.89
CA GLY A 88 -1.33 -8.71 12.30
C GLY A 88 -0.49 -9.97 12.55
N LYS A 89 0.52 -10.24 11.71
CA LYS A 89 1.46 -11.36 11.89
C LYS A 89 2.32 -11.18 13.15
N PHE A 90 2.93 -10.01 13.33
CA PHE A 90 3.75 -9.72 14.51
C PHE A 90 2.95 -9.76 15.81
N ARG A 91 1.70 -9.28 15.80
CA ARG A 91 0.80 -9.39 16.95
C ARG A 91 0.56 -10.85 17.33
N LYS A 92 0.24 -11.71 16.36
CA LYS A 92 0.03 -13.15 16.60
C LYS A 92 1.29 -13.82 17.17
N GLN A 93 2.46 -13.54 16.59
CA GLN A 93 3.74 -14.07 17.10
C GLN A 93 4.02 -13.61 18.53
N ARG A 94 3.86 -12.32 18.82
CA ARG A 94 4.02 -11.77 20.18
C ARG A 94 3.09 -12.46 21.17
N ASP A 95 1.82 -12.64 20.80
CA ASP A 95 0.83 -13.27 21.68
C ASP A 95 1.16 -14.75 21.90
N TYR A 96 1.65 -15.46 20.88
CA TYR A 96 2.18 -16.82 20.99
C TYR A 96 3.36 -16.89 21.97
N HIS A 97 4.37 -16.03 21.83
CA HIS A 97 5.52 -16.00 22.73
C HIS A 97 5.11 -15.69 24.17
N ARG A 98 4.19 -14.75 24.39
CA ARG A 98 3.67 -14.44 25.74
C ARG A 98 2.93 -15.62 26.36
N MET A 99 2.14 -16.34 25.57
CA MET A 99 1.44 -17.53 26.05
C MET A 99 2.43 -18.65 26.39
N HIS A 100 3.40 -18.90 25.50
CA HIS A 100 4.41 -19.92 25.69
C HIS A 100 5.28 -19.64 26.91
N HIS A 101 5.75 -18.41 27.08
CA HIS A 101 6.52 -18.00 28.25
C HIS A 101 5.76 -18.27 29.56
N ARG A 102 4.49 -17.85 29.65
CA ARG A 102 3.65 -18.13 30.84
C ARG A 102 3.48 -19.61 31.11
N ARG A 103 3.33 -20.44 30.07
CA ARG A 103 3.26 -21.90 30.21
C ARG A 103 4.55 -22.47 30.81
N VAL A 104 5.69 -22.06 30.25
CA VAL A 104 7.02 -22.50 30.71
C VAL A 104 7.29 -22.04 32.15
N GLU A 105 6.86 -20.84 32.53
CA GLU A 105 6.95 -20.37 33.92
C GLU A 105 6.16 -21.27 34.88
N GLN A 106 4.93 -21.65 34.51
CA GLN A 106 4.12 -22.58 35.31
C GLN A 106 4.76 -23.97 35.43
N GLU A 107 5.30 -24.50 34.33
CA GLU A 107 6.02 -25.78 34.32
C GLU A 107 7.26 -25.72 35.24
N LYS A 108 8.05 -24.65 35.13
CA LYS A 108 9.21 -24.39 36.00
C LYS A 108 8.80 -24.35 37.48
N ASP A 109 7.72 -23.64 37.81
CA ASP A 109 7.29 -23.51 39.21
C ASP A 109 6.79 -24.86 39.78
N ARG A 110 6.13 -25.69 38.96
CA ARG A 110 5.77 -27.07 39.35
C ARG A 110 7.00 -27.91 39.63
N LEU A 111 7.98 -27.90 38.72
CA LEU A 111 9.23 -28.65 38.91
C LEU A 111 9.99 -28.21 40.17
N ILE A 112 9.99 -26.91 40.48
CA ILE A 112 10.58 -26.40 41.73
C ILE A 112 9.86 -26.98 42.95
N GLN A 113 8.53 -27.08 42.93
CA GLN A 113 7.75 -27.68 44.01
C GLN A 113 8.04 -29.17 44.16
N ASP A 114 8.11 -29.91 43.04
CA ASP A 114 8.41 -31.33 43.04
C ASP A 114 9.81 -31.62 43.59
N ILE A 115 10.82 -30.83 43.19
CA ILE A 115 12.18 -30.93 43.75
C ILE A 115 12.17 -30.70 45.26
N LYS A 116 11.43 -29.69 45.75
CA LYS A 116 11.31 -29.44 47.20
C LYS A 116 10.68 -30.62 47.93
N ARG A 117 9.61 -31.20 47.37
CA ARG A 117 8.95 -32.38 47.93
C ARG A 117 9.90 -33.57 47.99
N LEU A 118 10.57 -33.89 46.88
CA LEU A 118 11.54 -35.00 46.82
C LEU A 118 12.68 -34.84 47.81
N LYS A 119 13.21 -33.62 48.00
CA LYS A 119 14.23 -33.35 49.02
C LYS A 119 13.72 -33.65 50.43
N ASN A 120 12.50 -33.23 50.74
CA ASN A 120 11.88 -33.51 52.04
C ASN A 120 11.65 -35.01 52.23
N ASP A 121 11.18 -35.72 51.20
CA ASP A 121 10.95 -37.16 51.25
C ASP A 121 12.27 -37.93 51.49
N ILE A 122 13.34 -37.56 50.78
CA ILE A 122 14.68 -38.13 51.01
C ILE A 122 15.14 -37.91 52.46
N ALA A 123 15.04 -36.67 52.96
CA ALA A 123 15.39 -36.35 54.34
C ALA A 123 14.55 -37.13 55.36
N ALA A 124 13.27 -37.40 55.07
CA ALA A 124 12.40 -38.21 55.90
C ALA A 124 12.78 -39.71 55.91
N PHE A 125 13.38 -40.21 54.83
CA PHE A 125 13.85 -41.60 54.76
C PHE A 125 15.23 -41.82 55.39
N GLU A 126 16.06 -40.78 55.54
CA GLU A 126 17.40 -40.90 56.15
C GLU A 126 17.41 -41.56 57.54
N PRO A 127 16.52 -41.19 58.49
CA PRO A 127 16.48 -41.84 59.81
C PRO A 127 16.13 -43.32 59.74
N ALA A 128 15.20 -43.69 58.85
CA ALA A 128 14.78 -45.08 58.65
C ALA A 128 15.92 -45.92 58.05
N LEU A 129 16.66 -45.35 57.09
CA LEU A 129 17.85 -45.97 56.51
C LEU A 129 18.99 -46.12 57.54
N ALA A 130 19.24 -45.10 58.37
CA ALA A 130 20.24 -45.15 59.42
C ALA A 130 19.91 -46.20 60.49
N ALA A 131 18.64 -46.30 60.89
CA ALA A 131 18.17 -47.32 61.83
C ALA A 131 18.33 -48.74 61.26
N MET A 132 18.02 -48.94 59.97
CA MET A 132 18.25 -50.23 59.31
C MET A 132 19.73 -50.57 59.22
N LYS A 133 20.60 -49.64 58.80
CA LYS A 133 22.06 -49.87 58.76
C LYS A 133 22.60 -50.31 60.12
N LYS A 134 22.24 -49.61 61.18
CA LYS A 134 22.65 -49.95 62.56
C LYS A 134 22.15 -51.33 63.03
N LYS A 135 21.08 -51.86 62.44
CA LYS A 135 20.50 -53.15 62.82
C LYS A 135 21.17 -54.33 62.11
N TYR A 136 21.85 -54.07 60.99
CA TYR A 136 22.45 -55.10 60.13
C TYR A 136 23.98 -54.95 59.96
N GLU A 137 24.58 -53.92 60.57
CA GLU A 137 26.01 -53.82 60.92
C GLU A 137 26.23 -54.31 62.35
#